data_AF-A0A831K616-F1
#
_entry.id   AF-A0A831K616-F1
#
_cell.length_a   1.000
_cell.length_b   1.000
_cell.length_c   1.000
_cell.angle_alpha   90.00
_cell.angle_beta   90.00
_cell.angle_gamma   90.00
#
_symmetry.space_group_name_H-M   'P 1'
#
loop_
_entity.id
_entity.type
_entity.pdbx_description
1 polymer ?
#
loop_
_entity_poly.entity_id
_entity_poly.type
_entity_poly.pdbx_seq_one_letter_code
_entity_poly.pdbx_strand_id
1 'polypeptide(L)'
;MKLRECLEFCTLEELREIARLRGLRGYSTLNKGELIEFIAQNIARKDATIEVLEEISRSMKFLLNIVATSEGYEIPYFELKEKFKKKYSDTTFYNALNSLKSLGLIYEYLEDDESFVTIPVEIAKFIKPAVKEIEKEVVEEKITSLQDVLNYASLEDLRDLLEEAELKKSGNKKQLIER
;
A
#
# COMPACT_ATOMS: atom_id res chain seq x y z
N MET A 1 -1.05 -16.96 -8.56
CA MET A 1 -0.75 -16.97 -10.00
C MET A 1 0.68 -16.50 -10.31
N LYS A 2 1.31 -16.91 -11.42
CA LYS A 2 2.66 -16.43 -11.81
C LYS A 2 2.61 -15.12 -12.57
N LEU A 3 3.68 -14.31 -12.51
CA LEU A 3 3.77 -13.01 -13.18
C LEU A 3 3.51 -13.08 -14.68
N ARG A 4 4.08 -14.08 -15.35
CA ARG A 4 3.88 -14.27 -16.78
C ARG A 4 2.40 -14.48 -17.14
N GLU A 5 1.71 -15.33 -16.38
CA GLU A 5 0.27 -15.62 -16.57
C GLU A 5 -0.55 -14.34 -16.34
N CYS A 6 -0.25 -13.59 -15.27
CA CYS A 6 -0.91 -12.32 -15.00
C CYS A 6 -0.75 -11.28 -16.12
N LEU A 7 0.42 -11.21 -16.76
CA LEU A 7 0.69 -10.31 -17.87
C LEU A 7 -0.08 -10.67 -19.16
N GLU A 8 -0.54 -11.92 -19.30
CA GLU A 8 -1.34 -12.33 -20.46
C GLU A 8 -2.72 -11.67 -20.49
N PHE A 9 -3.28 -11.34 -19.32
CA PHE A 9 -4.54 -10.61 -19.17
C PHE A 9 -4.44 -9.15 -19.62
N CYS A 10 -3.24 -8.57 -19.66
CA CYS A 10 -3.05 -7.20 -20.08
C CYS A 10 -3.19 -7.03 -21.60
N THR A 11 -3.74 -5.89 -22.00
CA THR A 11 -3.65 -5.39 -23.37
C THR A 11 -2.22 -4.96 -23.71
N LEU A 12 -1.92 -4.82 -25.01
CA LEU A 12 -0.60 -4.32 -25.44
C LEU A 12 -0.32 -2.90 -24.90
N GLU A 13 -1.35 -2.07 -24.77
CA GLU A 13 -1.23 -0.71 -24.23
C GLU A 13 -0.90 -0.72 -22.74
N GLU A 14 -1.59 -1.56 -21.94
CA GLU A 14 -1.29 -1.73 -20.52
C GLU A 14 0.13 -2.26 -20.29
N LEU A 15 0.58 -3.22 -21.10
CA LEU A 15 1.96 -3.71 -21.02
C LEU A 15 2.98 -2.61 -21.34
N ARG A 16 2.71 -1.77 -22.35
CA ARG A 16 3.57 -0.63 -22.69
C ARG A 16 3.60 0.41 -21.58
N GLU A 17 2.47 0.63 -20.92
CA GLU A 17 2.38 1.53 -19.77
C GLU A 17 3.16 1.01 -18.58
N ILE A 18 3.07 -0.29 -18.28
CA ILE A 18 3.88 -0.95 -17.25
C ILE A 18 5.37 -0.76 -17.56
N ALA A 19 5.80 -1.05 -18.79
CA ALA A 19 7.19 -0.87 -19.18
C ALA A 19 7.66 0.59 -19.04
N ARG A 20 6.80 1.55 -19.41
CA ARG A 20 7.08 3.00 -19.30
C ARG A 20 7.26 3.42 -17.84
N LEU A 21 6.31 3.08 -16.98
CA LEU A 21 6.32 3.47 -15.57
C LEU A 21 7.42 2.77 -14.77
N ARG A 22 7.85 1.58 -15.23
CA ARG A 22 9.04 0.89 -14.72
C ARG A 22 10.36 1.42 -15.29
N GLY A 23 10.34 2.48 -16.11
CA GLY A 23 11.54 3.09 -16.68
C GLY A 23 12.28 2.20 -17.68
N LEU A 24 11.63 1.16 -18.20
CA LEU A 24 12.24 0.24 -19.17
C LEU A 24 12.39 0.93 -20.53
N ARG A 25 13.39 0.53 -21.32
CA ARG A 25 13.67 1.07 -22.65
C ARG A 25 13.76 -0.04 -23.68
N GLY A 26 13.54 0.29 -24.95
CA GLY A 26 13.66 -0.67 -26.06
C GLY A 26 12.45 -1.59 -26.27
N TYR A 27 11.29 -1.24 -25.67
CA TYR A 27 10.09 -2.08 -25.71
C TYR A 27 9.07 -1.69 -26.80
N SER A 28 9.27 -0.58 -27.50
CA SER A 28 8.27 0.00 -28.42
C SER A 28 8.02 -0.85 -29.66
N THR A 29 9.02 -1.60 -30.13
CA THR A 29 8.95 -2.47 -31.31
C THR A 29 8.54 -3.91 -30.97
N LEU A 30 8.42 -4.26 -29.69
CA LEU A 30 8.10 -5.62 -29.27
C LEU A 30 6.63 -5.94 -29.53
N ASN A 31 6.37 -7.16 -29.99
CA ASN A 31 5.02 -7.71 -30.03
C ASN A 31 4.53 -8.09 -28.61
N LYS A 32 3.25 -8.43 -28.44
CA LYS A 32 2.67 -8.72 -27.11
C LYS A 32 3.44 -9.82 -26.35
N GLY A 33 3.77 -10.92 -27.02
CA GLY A 33 4.49 -12.04 -26.39
C GLY A 33 5.91 -11.66 -25.96
N GLU A 34 6.64 -10.98 -26.84
CA GLU A 34 7.99 -10.46 -26.53
C GLU A 34 7.96 -9.45 -25.39
N LEU A 35 6.94 -8.60 -25.35
CA LEU A 35 6.78 -7.59 -24.31
C LEU A 35 6.48 -8.21 -22.94
N ILE A 36 5.66 -9.26 -22.90
CA ILE A 36 5.39 -10.03 -21.67
C ILE A 36 6.69 -10.60 -21.11
N GLU A 37 7.49 -11.28 -21.94
CA GLU A 37 8.79 -11.84 -21.51
C GLU A 37 9.75 -10.75 -21.05
N PHE A 38 9.84 -9.66 -21.81
CA PHE A 38 10.66 -8.51 -21.47
C PHE A 38 10.27 -7.91 -20.11
N ILE A 39 8.99 -7.72 -19.85
CA ILE A 39 8.50 -7.18 -18.57
C ILE A 39 8.74 -8.17 -17.43
N ALA A 40 8.43 -9.45 -17.63
CA ALA A 40 8.61 -10.47 -16.61
C ALA A 40 10.06 -10.56 -16.12
N GLN A 41 11.02 -10.50 -17.05
CA GLN A 41 12.46 -10.54 -16.72
C GLN A 41 12.97 -9.29 -15.98
N ASN A 42 12.31 -8.13 -16.16
CA ASN A 42 12.72 -6.88 -15.54
C ASN A 42 12.00 -6.62 -14.21
N ILE A 43 10.71 -6.91 -14.11
CA ILE A 43 9.92 -6.73 -12.86
C ILE A 43 10.28 -7.79 -11.82
N ALA A 44 10.55 -9.04 -12.21
CA ALA A 44 10.91 -10.09 -11.25
C ALA A 44 12.24 -9.84 -10.51
N ARG A 45 13.01 -8.81 -10.90
CA ARG A 45 14.21 -8.38 -10.20
C ARG A 45 13.82 -7.77 -8.85
N LYS A 46 14.44 -8.30 -7.79
CA LYS A 46 14.17 -7.89 -6.40
C LYS A 46 14.31 -6.38 -6.20
N ASP A 47 15.43 -5.81 -6.63
CA ASP A 47 15.76 -4.40 -6.35
C ASP A 47 14.75 -3.45 -7.01
N ALA A 48 14.41 -3.69 -8.28
CA ALA A 48 13.43 -2.90 -9.03
C ALA A 48 12.00 -3.00 -8.48
N THR A 49 11.63 -4.13 -7.88
CA THR A 49 10.31 -4.27 -7.24
C THR A 49 10.28 -3.61 -5.87
N ILE A 50 11.35 -3.74 -5.07
CA ILE A 50 11.43 -3.11 -3.74
C ILE A 50 11.40 -1.58 -3.86
N GLU A 51 12.18 -0.99 -4.77
CA GLU A 51 12.21 0.46 -5.00
C GLU A 51 10.79 1.01 -5.25
N VAL A 52 10.04 0.36 -6.15
CA VAL A 52 8.65 0.75 -6.42
C VAL A 52 7.74 0.55 -5.20
N LEU A 53 7.91 -0.53 -4.44
CA LEU A 53 7.13 -0.77 -3.22
C LEU A 53 7.42 0.27 -2.11
N GLU A 54 8.63 0.83 -2.08
CA GLU A 54 8.99 1.90 -1.13
C GLU A 54 8.29 3.22 -1.48
N GLU A 55 8.21 3.56 -2.77
CA GLU A 55 7.69 4.83 -3.29
C GLU A 55 6.15 4.93 -3.34
N ILE A 56 5.43 3.82 -3.36
CA ILE A 56 3.96 3.84 -3.43
C ILE A 56 3.31 4.44 -2.17
N SER A 57 2.13 5.03 -2.34
CA SER A 57 1.38 5.69 -1.27
C SER A 57 0.89 4.70 -0.18
N ARG A 58 0.55 5.24 0.99
CA ARG A 58 -0.06 4.46 2.09
C ARG A 58 -1.34 3.72 1.66
N SER A 59 -2.17 4.35 0.81
CA SER A 59 -3.40 3.71 0.31
C SER A 59 -3.07 2.53 -0.62
N MET A 60 -2.06 2.66 -1.49
CA MET A 60 -1.60 1.55 -2.33
C MET A 60 -1.02 0.41 -1.48
N LYS A 61 -0.18 0.71 -0.48
CA LYS A 61 0.35 -0.30 0.47
C LYS A 61 -0.77 -1.04 1.20
N PHE A 62 -1.82 -0.32 1.61
CA PHE A 62 -2.98 -0.93 2.26
C PHE A 62 -3.73 -1.90 1.33
N LEU A 63 -3.95 -1.52 0.05
CA LEU A 63 -4.58 -2.39 -0.94
C LEU A 63 -3.74 -3.65 -1.17
N LEU A 64 -2.43 -3.50 -1.40
CA LEU A 64 -1.50 -4.62 -1.56
C LEU A 64 -1.53 -5.56 -0.36
N ASN A 65 -1.56 -5.02 0.86
CA ASN A 65 -1.60 -5.85 2.06
C ASN A 65 -2.88 -6.68 2.14
N ILE A 66 -4.04 -6.13 1.78
CA ILE A 66 -5.29 -6.90 1.73
C ILE A 66 -5.12 -8.10 0.80
N VAL A 67 -4.72 -7.87 -0.46
CA VAL A 67 -4.55 -8.94 -1.46
C VAL A 67 -3.46 -9.94 -1.04
N ALA A 68 -2.33 -9.46 -0.52
CA ALA A 68 -1.19 -10.31 -0.12
C ALA A 68 -1.51 -11.18 1.11
N THR A 69 -2.51 -10.81 1.91
CA THR A 69 -2.98 -11.59 3.06
C THR A 69 -4.07 -12.60 2.71
N SER A 70 -4.69 -12.48 1.53
CA SER A 70 -5.65 -13.45 1.04
C SER A 70 -4.97 -14.74 0.57
N GLU A 71 -5.74 -15.83 0.57
CA GLU A 71 -5.31 -17.11 0.04
C GLU A 71 -4.91 -16.98 -1.44
N GLY A 72 -3.87 -17.69 -1.88
CA GLY A 72 -3.40 -17.62 -3.27
C GLY A 72 -2.80 -16.28 -3.72
N TYR A 73 -2.77 -15.26 -2.84
CA TYR A 73 -2.54 -13.85 -3.19
C TYR A 73 -3.59 -13.29 -4.16
N GLU A 74 -4.83 -13.78 -4.05
CA GLU A 74 -5.96 -13.37 -4.86
C GLU A 74 -7.19 -13.13 -4.00
N ILE A 75 -8.09 -12.27 -4.48
CA ILE A 75 -9.30 -11.91 -3.76
C ILE A 75 -10.38 -11.45 -4.75
N PRO A 76 -11.66 -11.77 -4.52
CA PRO A 76 -12.76 -11.18 -5.28
C PRO A 76 -12.71 -9.65 -5.24
N TYR A 77 -12.93 -9.02 -6.39
CA TYR A 77 -12.90 -7.56 -6.54
C TYR A 77 -13.84 -6.87 -5.56
N PHE A 78 -15.07 -7.39 -5.43
CA PHE A 78 -16.08 -6.84 -4.53
C PHE A 78 -15.60 -6.89 -3.07
N GLU A 79 -15.03 -8.03 -2.65
CA GLU A 79 -14.51 -8.20 -1.31
C GLU A 79 -13.32 -7.27 -1.02
N LEU A 80 -12.39 -7.14 -1.98
CA LEU A 80 -11.27 -6.20 -1.88
C LEU A 80 -11.75 -4.76 -1.69
N LYS A 81 -12.73 -4.35 -2.51
CA LYS A 81 -13.32 -3.01 -2.44
C LYS A 81 -13.96 -2.77 -1.07
N GLU A 82 -14.78 -3.69 -0.57
CA GLU A 82 -15.42 -3.57 0.73
C GLU A 82 -14.41 -3.53 1.89
N LYS A 83 -13.37 -4.37 1.85
CA LYS A 83 -12.29 -4.34 2.85
C LYS A 83 -11.52 -3.01 2.81
N PHE A 84 -11.23 -2.49 1.62
CA PHE A 84 -10.50 -1.25 1.44
C PHE A 84 -11.29 -0.03 1.95
N LYS A 85 -12.60 -0.02 1.67
CA LYS A 85 -13.53 1.06 2.04
C LYS A 85 -13.71 1.28 3.53
N LYS A 86 -13.35 0.28 4.36
CA LYS A 86 -13.32 0.45 5.82
C LYS A 86 -12.38 1.57 6.28
N LYS A 87 -11.40 1.95 5.44
CA LYS A 87 -10.40 2.98 5.77
C LYS A 87 -10.34 4.15 4.78
N TYR A 88 -10.70 3.94 3.52
CA TYR A 88 -10.54 4.93 2.45
C TYR A 88 -11.81 5.06 1.58
N SER A 89 -11.91 6.13 0.80
CA SER A 89 -13.07 6.35 -0.09
C SER A 89 -13.04 5.48 -1.35
N ASP A 90 -14.18 5.36 -2.04
CA ASP A 90 -14.29 4.71 -3.35
C ASP A 90 -13.33 5.32 -4.37
N THR A 91 -13.25 6.64 -4.47
CA THR A 91 -12.31 7.32 -5.37
C THR A 91 -10.86 6.94 -5.07
N THR A 92 -10.51 6.83 -3.79
CA THR A 92 -9.16 6.41 -3.37
C THR A 92 -8.89 4.96 -3.75
N PHE A 93 -9.89 4.09 -3.67
CA PHE A 93 -9.79 2.71 -4.09
C PHE A 93 -9.46 2.61 -5.58
N TYR A 94 -10.25 3.25 -6.45
CA TYR A 94 -10.02 3.22 -7.90
C TYR A 94 -8.65 3.79 -8.27
N ASN A 95 -8.24 4.90 -7.65
CA ASN A 95 -6.93 5.49 -7.88
C ASN A 95 -5.79 4.54 -7.45
N ALA A 96 -5.90 3.92 -6.28
CA ALA A 96 -4.90 2.97 -5.79
C ALA A 96 -4.82 1.72 -6.68
N LEU A 97 -5.97 1.14 -7.04
CA LEU A 97 -6.06 -0.03 -7.91
C LEU A 97 -5.42 0.25 -9.27
N ASN A 98 -5.83 1.32 -9.95
CA ASN A 98 -5.29 1.67 -11.27
C ASN A 98 -3.80 1.99 -11.23
N SER A 99 -3.33 2.67 -10.18
CA SER A 99 -1.90 2.97 -10.02
C SER A 99 -1.09 1.69 -9.85
N LEU A 100 -1.55 0.76 -9.02
CA LEU A 100 -0.89 -0.53 -8.80
C LEU A 100 -0.89 -1.41 -10.05
N LYS A 101 -1.98 -1.41 -10.83
CA LYS A 101 -2.05 -2.07 -12.14
C LYS A 101 -1.04 -1.50 -13.12
N SER A 102 -0.98 -0.17 -13.21
CA SER A 102 -0.07 0.53 -14.11
C SER A 102 1.40 0.31 -13.73
N LEU A 103 1.68 0.08 -12.45
CA LEU A 103 2.99 -0.35 -11.97
C LEU A 103 3.25 -1.85 -12.18
N GLY A 104 2.29 -2.65 -12.64
CA GLY A 104 2.42 -4.09 -12.79
C GLY A 104 2.62 -4.81 -11.45
N LEU A 105 2.02 -4.30 -10.37
CA LEU A 105 2.07 -4.91 -9.04
C LEU A 105 0.85 -5.79 -8.74
N ILE A 106 -0.29 -5.46 -9.36
CA ILE A 106 -1.54 -6.23 -9.26
C ILE A 106 -2.17 -6.39 -10.63
N TYR A 107 -3.01 -7.40 -10.77
CA TYR A 107 -3.70 -7.73 -12.02
C TYR A 107 -5.15 -8.08 -11.74
N GLU A 108 -6.01 -7.76 -12.69
CA GLU A 108 -7.44 -8.13 -12.67
C GLU A 108 -7.69 -9.21 -13.71
N TYR A 109 -8.47 -10.22 -13.35
CA TYR A 109 -8.91 -11.27 -14.27
C TYR A 109 -10.34 -11.70 -13.95
N LEU A 110 -10.97 -12.39 -14.90
CA LEU A 110 -12.32 -12.91 -14.79
C LEU A 110 -12.26 -14.44 -14.72
N GLU A 111 -12.93 -15.02 -13.74
CA GLU A 111 -13.07 -16.47 -13.56
C GLU A 111 -14.50 -16.75 -13.10
N ASP A 112 -15.20 -17.66 -13.78
CA ASP A 112 -16.59 -18.04 -13.47
C ASP A 112 -17.55 -16.85 -13.27
N ASP A 113 -17.48 -15.85 -14.17
CA ASP A 113 -18.26 -14.60 -14.14
C ASP A 113 -17.97 -13.68 -12.93
N GLU A 114 -16.97 -14.01 -12.11
CA GLU A 114 -16.51 -13.20 -10.99
C GLU A 114 -15.16 -12.54 -11.31
N SER A 115 -15.02 -11.27 -10.94
CA SER A 115 -13.78 -10.50 -11.14
C SER A 115 -12.88 -10.65 -9.92
N PHE A 116 -11.62 -11.00 -10.17
CA PHE A 116 -10.60 -11.18 -9.14
C PHE A 116 -9.46 -10.19 -9.30
N VAL A 117 -8.80 -9.90 -8.18
CA VAL A 117 -7.55 -9.13 -8.13
C VAL A 117 -6.46 -10.03 -7.55
N THR A 118 -5.31 -10.12 -8.21
CA THR A 118 -4.19 -10.96 -7.79
C THR A 118 -2.86 -10.22 -7.76
N ILE A 119 -1.97 -10.65 -6.87
CA ILE A 119 -0.55 -10.31 -6.89
C ILE A 119 0.24 -11.53 -7.38
N PRO A 120 1.09 -11.37 -8.40
CA PRO A 120 1.99 -12.45 -8.82
C PRO A 120 2.87 -12.95 -7.69
N VAL A 121 3.06 -14.27 -7.59
CA VAL A 121 3.87 -14.89 -6.52
C VAL A 121 5.29 -14.31 -6.44
N GLU A 122 5.86 -13.92 -7.59
CA GLU A 122 7.17 -13.30 -7.71
C GLU A 122 7.25 -11.90 -7.06
N ILE A 123 6.12 -11.20 -6.95
CA ILE A 123 6.01 -9.88 -6.32
C ILE A 123 5.54 -10.03 -4.87
N ALA A 124 4.59 -10.93 -4.60
CA ALA A 124 4.02 -11.15 -3.27
C ALA A 124 5.06 -11.46 -2.20
N LYS A 125 6.13 -12.20 -2.56
CA LYS A 125 7.26 -12.51 -1.67
C LYS A 125 8.02 -11.27 -1.16
N PHE A 126 7.86 -10.11 -1.80
CA PHE A 126 8.45 -8.84 -1.37
C PHE A 126 7.49 -7.97 -0.58
N ILE A 127 6.19 -8.27 -0.62
CA ILE A 127 5.15 -7.55 0.13
C ILE A 127 5.04 -8.08 1.57
N LYS A 128 5.43 -9.35 1.80
CA LYS A 128 5.50 -9.94 3.15
C LYS A 128 6.95 -10.16 3.61
N PRO A 129 7.33 -9.80 4.86
CA PRO A 129 6.47 -9.36 5.96
C PRO A 129 6.72 -7.91 6.38
N ALA A 130 5.83 -7.00 6.01
CA ALA A 130 5.53 -5.79 6.79
C ALA A 130 4.86 -6.11 8.15
N VAL A 131 4.85 -7.37 8.61
CA VAL A 131 4.62 -7.71 10.02
C VAL A 131 5.79 -7.23 10.89
N LYS A 132 6.98 -6.98 10.32
CA LYS A 132 8.10 -6.33 11.05
C LYS A 132 8.18 -4.82 10.87
N GLU A 133 7.41 -4.22 9.95
CA GLU A 133 7.44 -2.77 9.76
C GLU A 133 6.24 -2.06 10.41
N ILE A 134 5.11 -2.73 10.56
CA ILE A 134 4.04 -2.21 11.44
C ILE A 134 4.48 -2.30 12.92
N GLU A 135 5.37 -3.23 13.29
CA GLU A 135 6.06 -3.22 14.60
C GLU A 135 7.21 -2.20 14.70
N LYS A 136 7.66 -1.57 13.59
CA LYS A 136 8.64 -0.47 13.65
C LYS A 136 8.02 0.92 13.58
N GLU A 137 6.77 1.05 13.14
CA GLU A 137 5.96 2.27 13.32
C GLU A 137 5.13 2.27 14.61
N VAL A 138 5.25 1.25 15.46
CA VAL A 138 5.23 1.50 16.90
C VAL A 138 6.68 1.80 17.26
N VAL A 139 7.06 3.07 17.14
CA VAL A 139 8.07 3.55 18.08
C VAL A 139 7.41 3.24 19.43
N GLU A 140 7.87 2.19 20.12
CA GLU A 140 7.86 2.24 21.56
C GLU A 140 8.71 3.47 21.88
N GLU A 141 8.11 4.66 21.79
CA GLU A 141 8.60 5.81 22.49
C GLU A 141 8.41 5.38 23.92
N LYS A 142 9.46 4.74 24.46
CA LYS A 142 9.60 4.48 25.87
C LYS A 142 9.21 5.79 26.50
N ILE A 143 8.06 5.81 27.17
CA ILE A 143 7.69 6.90 28.04
C ILE A 143 8.78 6.89 29.11
N THR A 144 9.81 7.70 28.90
CA THR A 144 10.96 7.80 29.80
C THR A 144 10.73 8.93 30.80
N SER A 145 9.75 9.80 30.52
CA SER A 145 9.42 10.95 31.34
C SER A 145 7.91 11.23 31.35
N LEU A 146 7.45 11.93 32.38
CA LEU A 146 6.10 12.51 32.44
C LEU A 146 5.83 13.45 31.25
N GLN A 147 6.87 14.08 30.73
CA GLN A 147 6.75 14.99 29.60
C GLN A 147 6.36 14.27 28.31
N ASP A 148 6.81 13.03 28.14
CA ASP A 148 6.40 12.18 27.02
C ASP A 148 4.91 11.87 27.11
N VAL A 149 4.42 11.49 28.29
CA VAL A 149 2.98 11.25 28.54
C VAL A 149 2.13 12.47 28.16
N LEU A 150 2.56 13.66 28.59
CA LEU A 150 1.84 14.91 28.32
C LEU A 150 1.87 15.30 26.83
N ASN A 151 2.96 14.99 26.12
CA ASN A 151 3.06 15.19 24.68
C ASN A 151 2.09 14.28 23.90
N TYR A 152 1.77 13.11 24.43
CA TYR A 152 0.81 12.18 23.83
C TYR A 152 -0.65 12.46 24.16
N ALA A 153 -0.92 13.07 25.31
CA ALA A 153 -2.28 13.41 25.74
C ALA A 153 -3.02 14.27 24.70
N SER A 154 -4.33 14.07 24.55
CA SER A 154 -5.14 14.93 23.71
C SER A 154 -5.26 16.33 24.33
N LEU A 155 -5.66 17.32 23.52
CA LEU A 155 -5.91 18.66 24.05
C LEU A 155 -7.05 18.68 25.08
N GLU A 156 -7.96 17.72 25.01
CA GLU A 156 -9.09 17.58 25.93
C GLU A 156 -8.60 17.02 27.26
N ASP A 157 -7.84 15.92 27.23
CA ASP A 157 -7.23 15.32 28.42
C ASP A 157 -6.34 16.30 29.19
N LEU A 158 -5.54 17.11 28.47
CA LEU A 158 -4.70 18.14 29.09
C LEU A 158 -5.52 19.24 29.75
N ARG A 159 -6.69 19.58 29.20
CA ARG A 159 -7.57 20.60 29.79
C ARG A 159 -8.30 20.07 31.01
N ASP A 160 -8.71 18.81 30.97
CA ASP A 160 -9.37 18.14 32.09
C ASP A 160 -8.42 18.01 33.28
N LEU A 161 -7.15 17.61 33.03
CA LEU A 161 -6.11 17.59 34.06
C LEU A 161 -5.85 18.97 34.69
N LEU A 162 -5.81 20.03 33.87
CA LEU A 162 -5.65 21.40 34.37
C LEU A 162 -6.89 21.87 35.11
N GLU A 163 -8.09 21.41 34.74
CA GLU A 163 -9.35 21.74 35.42
C GLU A 163 -9.43 21.07 36.80
N GLU A 164 -9.02 19.80 36.91
CA GLU A 164 -8.88 19.11 38.20
C GLU A 164 -7.86 19.78 39.12
N ALA A 165 -6.80 20.37 38.54
CA ALA A 165 -5.77 21.11 39.28
C ALA A 165 -6.11 22.59 39.53
N GLU A 166 -7.30 23.06 39.15
CA GLU A 166 -7.73 24.48 39.23
C GLU A 166 -6.81 25.46 38.46
N LEU A 167 -6.16 24.98 37.41
CA LEU A 167 -5.26 25.73 36.54
C LEU A 167 -5.94 26.25 35.27
N LYS A 168 -5.31 27.23 34.63
CA LYS A 168 -5.85 27.88 33.44
C LYS A 168 -5.82 26.95 32.21
N LYS A 169 -7.00 26.57 31.70
CA LYS A 169 -7.18 25.65 30.55
C LYS A 169 -7.07 26.27 29.14
N SER A 170 -6.78 27.57 29.03
CA SER A 170 -6.71 28.28 27.74
C SER A 170 -5.28 28.30 27.17
N GLY A 171 -5.08 27.93 25.91
CA GLY A 171 -3.78 28.00 25.25
C GLY A 171 -3.61 26.93 24.17
N ASN A 172 -2.45 26.94 23.51
CA ASN A 172 -2.02 25.86 22.62
C ASN A 172 -1.43 24.69 23.41
N LYS A 173 -1.26 23.51 22.78
CA LYS A 173 -0.81 22.27 23.45
C LYS A 173 0.47 22.46 24.26
N LYS A 174 1.47 23.15 23.71
CA LYS A 174 2.74 23.42 24.40
C LYS A 174 2.54 24.25 25.67
N GLN A 175 1.71 25.28 25.61
CA GLN A 175 1.38 26.12 26.77
C GLN A 175 0.58 25.38 27.85
N LEU A 176 -0.16 24.33 27.49
CA LEU A 176 -0.87 23.49 28.47
C LEU A 176 0.08 22.50 29.14
N ILE A 177 1.06 21.96 28.41
CA ILE A 177 2.06 21.01 28.94
C ILE A 177 3.08 21.68 29.87
N GLU A 178 3.40 22.95 29.65
CA GLU A 178 4.32 23.73 30.51
C GLU A 178 3.71 24.17 31.86
N ARG A 179 2.40 24.04 32.04
CA ARG A 179 1.69 24.43 33.27
C ARG A 179 1.56 23.27 34.23
#